data_AF-A0A955NK89-F1
#
_entry.id   AF-A0A955NK89-F1
#
_cell.length_a   1.000
_cell.length_b   1.000
_cell.length_c   1.000
_cell.angle_alpha   90.00
_cell.angle_beta   90.00
_cell.angle_gamma   90.00
#
_symmetry.space_group_name_H-M   'P 1'
#
loop_
_entity.id
_entity.type
_entity.pdbx_description
1 polymer ?
#
loop_
_entity_poly.entity_id
_entity_poly.type
_entity_poly.pdbx_seq_one_letter_code
_entity_poly.pdbx_strand_id
1 'polypeptide(L)'
;HSSSIVDTSGEYDVGGLVGIITSDSSVENCSSQGKVRGSLYTGGLIGFNVRGVISRCSATGDVDGVEAAGGLIGRTEKGIVKESFATGSVSGLRGVGGIIGSYFTPYTREGYVLNCYSTGNVSGEGSVGGLIGSIVYQCTVSNCYSTGLVDGTGEHIGGLVGRNDRSIVEGSFWDIEASGITSSSGGYGRTTSQMKSRRNYFDWNFFSVWWIDEDRDQPRLYWEPGSPPQKSFSGEGLGTEVSPYIVTNVTQLVEINLDLTANYILGDSLDLTVPTSLIVGEDFLPIAWDESSGLGHQERTFTGEFDGRGHSISNLFIGSPTRDYGGLFGFIEEATIQNVNLEGFDVRGGEYVGGLCGYNDKSVVLSCSASTSLHGE
;
A
#
# COMPACT_ATOMS: atom_id res chain seq x y z
N HIS A 1 4.44 -15.55 -15.19
CA HIS A 1 5.73 -15.31 -14.52
C HIS A 1 6.86 -15.42 -15.53
N SER A 2 7.57 -14.32 -15.76
CA SER A 2 8.78 -14.26 -16.58
C SER A 2 9.96 -13.89 -15.69
N SER A 3 11.12 -14.55 -15.84
CA SER A 3 12.30 -14.28 -15.02
C SER A 3 13.59 -14.21 -15.83
N SER A 4 14.54 -13.39 -15.35
CA SER A 4 15.92 -13.33 -15.84
C SER A 4 16.89 -13.66 -14.71
N ILE A 5 17.91 -14.48 -14.99
CA ILE A 5 18.97 -14.88 -14.05
C ILE A 5 20.38 -14.56 -14.57
N VAL A 6 20.47 -13.83 -15.69
CA VAL A 6 21.73 -13.57 -16.39
C VAL A 6 22.22 -12.18 -16.05
N ASP A 7 23.53 -12.04 -15.86
CA ASP A 7 24.16 -10.73 -15.68
C ASP A 7 24.01 -9.87 -16.94
N THR A 8 23.63 -8.61 -16.75
CA THR A 8 23.39 -7.65 -17.84
C THR A 8 24.33 -6.46 -17.69
N SER A 9 24.97 -6.05 -18.78
CA SER A 9 25.78 -4.83 -18.84
C SER A 9 25.44 -3.97 -20.06
N GLY A 10 25.51 -2.65 -19.90
CA GLY A 10 25.26 -1.70 -20.98
C GLY A 10 25.61 -0.26 -20.59
N GLU A 11 25.42 0.67 -21.51
CA GLU A 11 25.68 2.11 -21.27
C GLU A 11 24.39 2.86 -20.89
N TYR A 12 23.31 2.63 -21.65
CA TYR A 12 22.03 3.33 -21.52
C TYR A 12 20.89 2.36 -21.19
N ASP A 13 19.96 2.80 -20.33
CA ASP A 13 18.69 2.14 -20.00
C ASP A 13 18.83 0.62 -19.78
N VAL A 14 19.67 0.24 -18.83
CA VAL A 14 20.00 -1.15 -18.56
C VAL A 14 19.06 -1.72 -17.51
N GLY A 15 18.23 -2.68 -17.91
CA GLY A 15 17.40 -3.49 -17.01
C GLY A 15 17.77 -4.96 -17.08
N GLY A 16 17.65 -5.68 -15.97
CA GLY A 16 17.88 -7.13 -15.95
C GLY A 16 16.89 -7.92 -16.82
N LEU A 17 15.70 -7.36 -17.08
CA LEU A 17 14.70 -7.95 -17.97
C LEU A 17 14.25 -6.97 -19.08
N VAL A 18 14.06 -5.69 -18.76
CA VAL A 18 13.52 -4.70 -19.69
C VAL A 18 14.38 -3.44 -19.70
N GLY A 19 14.91 -3.05 -20.85
CA GLY A 19 15.69 -1.81 -20.95
C GLY A 19 14.83 -0.56 -20.75
N ILE A 20 13.81 -0.40 -21.61
CA ILE A 20 12.89 0.74 -21.57
C ILE A 20 11.43 0.28 -21.69
N ILE A 21 10.55 0.93 -20.92
CA ILE A 21 9.09 0.82 -21.03
C ILE A 21 8.56 2.17 -21.49
N THR A 22 7.63 2.17 -22.44
CA THR A 22 6.96 3.38 -22.93
C THR A 22 5.48 3.41 -22.53
N SER A 23 4.79 4.49 -22.89
CA SER A 23 3.39 4.72 -22.48
C SER A 23 2.49 3.55 -22.88
N ASP A 24 1.49 3.27 -22.04
CA ASP A 24 0.49 2.21 -22.21
C ASP A 24 1.05 0.77 -22.18
N SER A 25 2.29 0.60 -21.74
CA SER A 25 2.91 -0.71 -21.50
C SER A 25 2.91 -1.05 -20.01
N SER A 26 2.73 -2.33 -19.70
CA SER A 26 2.87 -2.85 -18.34
C SER A 26 3.90 -3.97 -18.23
N VAL A 27 4.52 -4.07 -17.05
CA VAL A 27 5.37 -5.19 -16.66
C VAL A 27 4.81 -5.74 -15.36
N GLU A 28 4.28 -6.95 -15.45
CA GLU A 28 3.47 -7.54 -14.38
C GLU A 28 3.95 -8.96 -14.06
N ASN A 29 4.06 -9.30 -12.78
CA ASN A 29 4.39 -10.66 -12.32
C ASN A 29 5.76 -11.15 -12.84
N CYS A 30 6.75 -10.25 -12.91
CA CYS A 30 8.08 -10.49 -13.47
C CYS A 30 9.17 -10.41 -12.40
N SER A 31 10.28 -11.13 -12.60
CA SER A 31 11.42 -11.06 -11.68
C SER A 31 12.79 -11.05 -12.36
N SER A 32 13.79 -10.53 -11.67
CA SER A 32 15.19 -10.55 -12.09
C SER A 32 16.12 -10.91 -10.92
N GLN A 33 17.16 -11.69 -11.20
CA GLN A 33 18.13 -12.16 -10.20
C GLN A 33 19.59 -11.93 -10.62
N GLY A 34 19.84 -11.67 -11.90
CA GLY A 34 21.19 -11.42 -12.41
C GLY A 34 21.73 -10.05 -11.98
N LYS A 35 23.05 -9.93 -11.90
CA LYS A 35 23.70 -8.65 -11.59
C LYS A 35 23.56 -7.69 -12.78
N VAL A 36 23.18 -6.44 -12.52
CA VAL A 36 23.00 -5.43 -13.58
C VAL A 36 24.03 -4.32 -13.44
N ARG A 37 24.71 -3.99 -14.54
CA ARG A 37 25.67 -2.88 -14.61
C ARG A 37 25.31 -1.89 -15.72
N GLY A 38 25.23 -0.61 -15.39
CA GLY A 38 24.88 0.43 -16.37
C GLY A 38 25.49 1.78 -16.06
N SER A 39 25.45 2.71 -17.02
CA SER A 39 25.96 4.08 -16.83
C SER A 39 24.82 5.09 -16.63
N LEU A 40 23.88 5.20 -17.56
CA LEU A 40 22.80 6.21 -17.44
C LEU A 40 21.70 5.76 -16.46
N TYR A 41 20.72 4.97 -16.89
CA TYR A 41 19.66 4.46 -16.03
C TYR A 41 19.82 2.95 -15.87
N THR A 42 19.99 2.50 -14.64
CA THR A 42 20.29 1.11 -14.32
C THR A 42 19.31 0.59 -13.28
N GLY A 43 18.50 -0.39 -13.65
CA GLY A 43 17.57 -1.04 -12.73
C GLY A 43 17.76 -2.54 -12.69
N GLY A 44 17.59 -3.15 -11.52
CA GLY A 44 17.70 -4.61 -11.40
C GLY A 44 16.69 -5.37 -12.28
N LEU A 45 15.52 -4.77 -12.57
CA LEU A 45 14.54 -5.29 -13.52
C LEU A 45 14.40 -4.40 -14.75
N ILE A 46 14.25 -3.09 -14.55
CA ILE A 46 13.88 -2.11 -15.59
C ILE A 46 14.86 -0.94 -15.61
N GLY A 47 15.46 -0.64 -16.78
CA GLY A 47 16.33 0.53 -16.91
C GLY A 47 15.56 1.85 -16.78
N PHE A 48 14.62 2.08 -17.70
CA PHE A 48 13.84 3.31 -17.78
C PHE A 48 12.34 3.03 -17.99
N ASN A 49 11.49 3.59 -17.13
CA ASN A 49 10.04 3.54 -17.28
C ASN A 49 9.46 4.90 -17.68
N VAL A 50 8.80 4.99 -18.83
CA VAL A 50 8.10 6.20 -19.30
C VAL A 50 6.60 5.95 -19.31
N ARG A 51 5.93 6.34 -18.22
CA ARG A 51 4.47 6.23 -18.04
C ARG A 51 3.90 4.81 -18.08
N GLY A 52 4.75 3.79 -17.91
CA GLY A 52 4.31 2.41 -17.79
C GLY A 52 3.87 2.04 -16.38
N VAL A 53 3.17 0.91 -16.29
CA VAL A 53 2.70 0.31 -15.03
C VAL A 53 3.57 -0.89 -14.69
N ILE A 54 4.19 -0.87 -13.51
CA ILE A 54 4.96 -1.99 -12.97
C ILE A 54 4.17 -2.52 -11.78
N SER A 55 3.80 -3.80 -11.82
CA SER A 55 3.05 -4.43 -10.73
C SER A 55 3.58 -5.83 -10.40
N ARG A 56 3.60 -6.19 -9.11
CA ARG A 56 3.97 -7.55 -8.66
C ARG A 56 5.31 -8.02 -9.21
N CYS A 57 6.29 -7.14 -9.16
CA CYS A 57 7.61 -7.37 -9.73
C CYS A 57 8.69 -7.46 -8.65
N SER A 58 9.75 -8.22 -8.91
CA SER A 58 10.90 -8.30 -8.01
C SER A 58 12.26 -8.26 -8.67
N ALA A 59 13.25 -7.72 -7.95
CA ALA A 59 14.65 -7.76 -8.35
C ALA A 59 15.56 -8.11 -7.18
N THR A 60 16.37 -9.16 -7.33
CA THR A 60 17.22 -9.70 -6.25
C THR A 60 18.71 -9.65 -6.58
N GLY A 61 19.07 -9.38 -7.84
CA GLY A 61 20.45 -9.20 -8.25
C GLY A 61 20.99 -7.83 -7.90
N ASP A 62 22.30 -7.75 -7.64
CA ASP A 62 22.98 -6.49 -7.34
C ASP A 62 22.97 -5.54 -8.55
N VAL A 63 22.97 -4.24 -8.27
CA VAL A 63 22.95 -3.17 -9.28
C VAL A 63 24.16 -2.25 -9.08
N ASP A 64 25.03 -2.16 -10.09
CA ASP A 64 26.09 -1.15 -10.16
C ASP A 64 25.70 -0.11 -11.25
N GLY A 65 25.26 1.09 -10.85
CA GLY A 65 24.92 2.18 -11.77
C GLY A 65 25.83 3.41 -11.63
N VAL A 66 25.64 4.43 -12.48
CA VAL A 66 26.36 5.71 -12.37
C VAL A 66 25.40 6.87 -12.15
N GLU A 67 24.56 7.20 -13.13
CA GLU A 67 23.63 8.34 -13.04
C GLU A 67 22.39 8.00 -12.20
N ALA A 68 21.52 7.08 -12.61
CA ALA A 68 20.41 6.62 -11.76
C ALA A 68 20.45 5.09 -11.58
N ALA A 69 20.58 4.65 -10.34
CA ALA A 69 20.65 3.24 -9.96
C ALA A 69 19.48 2.89 -9.03
N GLY A 70 18.63 1.96 -9.45
CA GLY A 70 17.54 1.45 -8.62
C GLY A 70 17.58 -0.06 -8.50
N GLY A 71 17.30 -0.61 -7.32
CA GLY A 71 17.25 -2.06 -7.17
C GLY A 71 16.18 -2.70 -8.06
N LEU A 72 15.06 -2.02 -8.33
CA LEU A 72 14.06 -2.46 -9.31
C LEU A 72 14.12 -1.65 -10.61
N ILE A 73 14.12 -0.32 -10.53
CA ILE A 73 13.97 0.60 -11.66
C ILE A 73 15.04 1.70 -11.62
N GLY A 74 15.82 1.88 -12.68
CA GLY A 74 16.82 2.97 -12.74
C GLY A 74 16.17 4.35 -12.68
N ARG A 75 15.32 4.65 -13.67
CA ARG A 75 14.53 5.88 -13.72
C ARG A 75 13.08 5.61 -14.06
N THR A 76 12.17 6.39 -13.49
CA THR A 76 10.76 6.39 -13.89
C THR A 76 10.25 7.80 -14.12
N GLU A 77 9.43 7.96 -15.15
CA GLU A 77 8.81 9.20 -15.57
C GLU A 77 7.28 9.05 -15.62
N LYS A 78 6.58 9.65 -14.65
CA LYS A 78 5.11 9.52 -14.51
C LYS A 78 4.62 8.06 -14.49
N GLY A 79 5.46 7.14 -14.02
CA GLY A 79 5.17 5.71 -13.98
C GLY A 79 4.42 5.29 -12.73
N ILE A 80 3.64 4.21 -12.83
CA ILE A 80 3.02 3.59 -11.66
C ILE A 80 3.87 2.39 -11.26
N VAL A 81 4.29 2.33 -10.02
CA VAL A 81 5.04 1.20 -9.46
C VAL A 81 4.28 0.71 -8.24
N LYS A 82 3.71 -0.50 -8.33
CA LYS A 82 2.89 -1.04 -7.23
C LYS A 82 3.23 -2.47 -6.85
N GLU A 83 3.02 -2.80 -5.59
CA GLU A 83 3.14 -4.16 -5.05
C GLU A 83 4.46 -4.84 -5.47
N SER A 84 5.59 -4.15 -5.39
CA SER A 84 6.86 -4.62 -5.95
C SER A 84 8.02 -4.43 -4.98
N PHE A 85 9.06 -5.26 -5.10
CA PHE A 85 10.17 -5.23 -4.16
C PHE A 85 11.54 -5.44 -4.77
N ALA A 86 12.59 -5.04 -4.04
CA ALA A 86 13.96 -5.35 -4.40
C ALA A 86 14.82 -5.69 -3.17
N THR A 87 15.71 -6.66 -3.34
CA THR A 87 16.58 -7.16 -2.25
C THR A 87 18.06 -7.14 -2.60
N GLY A 88 18.42 -6.92 -3.87
CA GLY A 88 19.82 -6.81 -4.30
C GLY A 88 20.46 -5.51 -3.80
N SER A 89 21.78 -5.52 -3.60
CA SER A 89 22.50 -4.31 -3.19
C SER A 89 22.61 -3.34 -4.36
N VAL A 90 22.51 -2.04 -4.08
CA VAL A 90 22.52 -0.98 -5.10
C VAL A 90 23.67 -0.02 -4.83
N SER A 91 24.50 0.22 -5.83
CA SER A 91 25.62 1.17 -5.77
C SER A 91 25.52 2.15 -6.94
N GLY A 92 25.76 3.45 -6.71
CA GLY A 92 25.81 4.44 -7.80
C GLY A 92 26.33 5.83 -7.41
N LEU A 93 26.40 6.75 -8.38
CA LEU A 93 27.00 8.08 -8.15
C LEU A 93 25.99 9.21 -7.93
N ARG A 94 24.92 9.34 -8.76
CA ARG A 94 23.99 10.49 -8.63
C ARG A 94 22.72 10.16 -7.86
N GLY A 95 21.80 9.36 -8.41
CA GLY A 95 20.54 8.99 -7.76
C GLY A 95 20.52 7.50 -7.47
N VAL A 96 20.53 7.11 -6.20
CA VAL A 96 20.61 5.70 -5.79
C VAL A 96 19.46 5.37 -4.85
N GLY A 97 18.64 4.38 -5.22
CA GLY A 97 17.51 3.94 -4.42
C GLY A 97 17.33 2.43 -4.40
N GLY A 98 16.79 1.88 -3.30
CA GLY A 98 16.52 0.45 -3.22
C GLY A 98 15.45 -0.02 -4.22
N ILE A 99 14.44 0.79 -4.52
CA ILE A 99 13.46 0.53 -5.58
C ILE A 99 13.74 1.37 -6.82
N ILE A 100 13.80 2.70 -6.67
CA ILE A 100 13.93 3.65 -7.80
C ILE A 100 15.13 4.56 -7.59
N GLY A 101 16.02 4.64 -8.59
CA GLY A 101 17.13 5.61 -8.55
C GLY A 101 16.65 7.05 -8.66
N SER A 102 15.86 7.34 -9.70
CA SER A 102 15.31 8.68 -9.94
C SER A 102 13.85 8.64 -10.41
N TYR A 103 13.00 9.42 -9.75
CA TYR A 103 11.60 9.62 -10.10
C TYR A 103 11.39 11.05 -10.62
N PHE A 104 10.80 11.20 -11.80
CA PHE A 104 10.58 12.51 -12.43
C PHE A 104 9.15 12.67 -12.96
N THR A 105 8.51 13.82 -12.69
CA THR A 105 7.21 14.15 -13.29
C THR A 105 7.19 15.55 -13.90
N PRO A 106 7.18 15.68 -15.24
CA PRO A 106 7.03 16.99 -15.86
C PRO A 106 5.56 17.40 -15.86
N TYR A 107 5.11 18.14 -14.84
CA TYR A 107 3.81 18.83 -14.62
C TYR A 107 2.51 18.11 -15.07
N THR A 108 1.40 18.36 -14.35
CA THR A 108 -0.02 18.05 -14.70
C THR A 108 -0.53 16.60 -14.60
N ARG A 109 0.29 15.61 -14.24
CA ARG A 109 -0.21 14.27 -13.86
C ARG A 109 0.61 13.70 -12.71
N GLU A 110 -0.08 13.08 -11.77
CA GLU A 110 0.50 12.37 -10.65
C GLU A 110 1.04 11.01 -11.10
N GLY A 111 2.17 10.63 -10.52
CA GLY A 111 2.74 9.31 -10.65
C GLY A 111 2.86 8.69 -9.26
N TYR A 112 2.97 7.36 -9.19
CA TYR A 112 2.69 6.63 -7.96
C TYR A 112 3.72 5.55 -7.66
N VAL A 113 4.12 5.46 -6.39
CA VAL A 113 4.88 4.35 -5.83
C VAL A 113 4.11 3.82 -4.62
N LEU A 114 3.51 2.65 -4.77
CA LEU A 114 2.50 2.14 -3.85
C LEU A 114 2.88 0.74 -3.39
N ASN A 115 2.76 0.45 -2.10
CA ASN A 115 2.91 -0.91 -1.60
C ASN A 115 4.24 -1.57 -2.02
N CYS A 116 5.35 -0.82 -1.97
CA CYS A 116 6.65 -1.28 -2.44
C CYS A 116 7.67 -1.33 -1.31
N TYR A 117 8.64 -2.24 -1.38
CA TYR A 117 9.68 -2.29 -0.36
C TYR A 117 11.06 -2.67 -0.85
N SER A 118 12.07 -2.28 -0.06
CA SER A 118 13.47 -2.61 -0.34
C SER A 118 14.20 -3.09 0.90
N THR A 119 14.99 -4.15 0.75
CA THR A 119 15.80 -4.72 1.85
C THR A 119 17.30 -4.76 1.51
N GLY A 120 17.67 -4.50 0.26
CA GLY A 120 19.06 -4.43 -0.18
C GLY A 120 19.78 -3.19 0.35
N ASN A 121 21.08 -3.31 0.57
CA ASN A 121 21.91 -2.18 0.97
C ASN A 121 22.05 -1.18 -0.18
N VAL A 122 22.04 0.11 0.13
CA VAL A 122 22.13 1.19 -0.84
C VAL A 122 23.33 2.06 -0.53
N SER A 123 24.22 2.24 -1.51
CA SER A 123 25.42 3.09 -1.36
C SER A 123 25.60 4.08 -2.51
N GLY A 124 26.03 5.31 -2.23
CA GLY A 124 26.31 6.27 -3.28
C GLY A 124 26.78 7.65 -2.87
N GLU A 125 27.20 8.44 -3.86
CA GLU A 125 27.84 9.74 -3.64
C GLU A 125 26.91 10.95 -3.74
N GLY A 126 25.72 10.79 -4.32
CA GLY A 126 24.76 11.86 -4.60
C GLY A 126 23.55 11.84 -3.66
N SER A 127 22.34 11.75 -4.23
CA SER A 127 21.11 11.52 -3.49
C SER A 127 20.90 10.02 -3.29
N VAL A 128 20.90 9.58 -2.04
CA VAL A 128 20.77 8.17 -1.66
C VAL A 128 19.56 8.01 -0.75
N GLY A 129 18.64 7.15 -1.15
CA GLY A 129 17.46 6.80 -0.35
C GLY A 129 17.34 5.30 -0.20
N GLY A 130 16.91 4.82 0.97
CA GLY A 130 16.67 3.38 1.14
C GLY A 130 15.68 2.83 0.11
N LEU A 131 14.62 3.57 -0.24
CA LEU A 131 13.63 3.21 -1.26
C LEU A 131 13.80 4.01 -2.57
N ILE A 132 13.88 5.34 -2.49
CA ILE A 132 13.98 6.21 -3.68
C ILE A 132 15.14 7.20 -3.53
N GLY A 133 16.05 7.23 -4.51
CA GLY A 133 17.20 8.13 -4.47
C GLY A 133 16.79 9.61 -4.56
N SER A 134 16.12 9.98 -5.65
CA SER A 134 15.65 11.36 -5.86
C SER A 134 14.25 11.41 -6.45
N ILE A 135 13.41 12.28 -5.92
CA ILE A 135 12.13 12.64 -6.52
C ILE A 135 12.16 14.11 -6.95
N VAL A 136 11.98 14.33 -8.24
CA VAL A 136 11.95 15.65 -8.86
C VAL A 136 10.51 15.96 -9.29
N TYR A 137 9.97 17.04 -8.72
CA TYR A 137 8.55 17.43 -8.75
C TYR A 137 7.64 16.55 -7.87
N GLN A 138 6.51 16.08 -8.40
CA GLN A 138 5.38 15.54 -7.64
C GLN A 138 5.11 14.08 -8.02
N CYS A 139 5.14 13.21 -7.03
CA CYS A 139 4.54 11.88 -7.05
C CYS A 139 3.92 11.62 -5.67
N THR A 140 3.21 10.51 -5.56
CA THR A 140 2.71 10.01 -4.28
C THR A 140 3.43 8.71 -3.97
N VAL A 141 4.05 8.65 -2.79
CA VAL A 141 4.69 7.46 -2.25
C VAL A 141 3.89 7.02 -1.02
N SER A 142 3.18 5.91 -1.14
CA SER A 142 2.28 5.43 -0.09
C SER A 142 2.54 3.97 0.23
N ASN A 143 2.45 3.63 1.53
CA ASN A 143 2.54 2.26 2.02
C ASN A 143 3.84 1.55 1.60
N CYS A 144 4.96 2.28 1.59
CA CYS A 144 6.25 1.74 1.18
C CYS A 144 7.23 1.65 2.34
N TYR A 145 8.23 0.77 2.24
CA TYR A 145 9.26 0.73 3.27
C TYR A 145 10.67 0.32 2.83
N SER A 146 11.67 0.67 3.63
CA SER A 146 13.07 0.26 3.45
C SER A 146 13.70 -0.25 4.75
N THR A 147 14.54 -1.29 4.65
CA THR A 147 15.26 -1.88 5.80
C THR A 147 16.75 -2.15 5.55
N GLY A 148 17.25 -1.91 4.34
CA GLY A 148 18.67 -2.08 4.03
C GLY A 148 19.55 -0.98 4.64
N LEU A 149 20.84 -1.27 4.82
CA LEU A 149 21.83 -0.25 5.18
C LEU A 149 21.85 0.86 4.12
N VAL A 150 21.91 2.12 4.55
CA VAL A 150 22.07 3.26 3.65
C VAL A 150 23.41 3.94 3.95
N ASP A 151 24.34 3.84 3.00
CA ASP A 151 25.72 4.38 3.10
C ASP A 151 25.96 5.44 2.02
N GLY A 152 25.66 6.69 2.34
CA GLY A 152 25.76 7.81 1.40
C GLY A 152 26.74 8.89 1.85
N THR A 153 27.49 9.46 0.90
CA THR A 153 28.47 10.53 1.18
C THR A 153 28.05 11.91 0.64
N GLY A 154 26.90 11.99 -0.02
CA GLY A 154 26.37 13.22 -0.62
C GLY A 154 25.53 14.08 0.33
N GLU A 155 24.92 15.13 -0.23
CA GLU A 155 24.14 16.12 0.54
C GLU A 155 22.72 15.65 0.90
N HIS A 156 22.21 14.60 0.26
CA HIS A 156 20.82 14.16 0.38
C HIS A 156 20.74 12.67 0.67
N ILE A 157 20.90 12.31 1.94
CA ILE A 157 20.87 10.93 2.42
C ILE A 157 19.63 10.72 3.28
N GLY A 158 18.79 9.76 2.91
CA GLY A 158 17.54 9.50 3.60
C GLY A 158 17.30 8.01 3.82
N GLY A 159 16.74 7.67 4.98
CA GLY A 159 16.39 6.28 5.30
C GLY A 159 15.38 5.68 4.31
N LEU A 160 14.44 6.49 3.81
CA LEU A 160 13.46 6.09 2.79
C LEU A 160 13.68 6.83 1.46
N VAL A 161 13.68 8.17 1.49
CA VAL A 161 13.84 9.02 0.30
C VAL A 161 15.03 9.95 0.50
N GLY A 162 15.99 9.91 -0.43
CA GLY A 162 17.19 10.74 -0.38
C GLY A 162 16.84 12.21 -0.55
N ARG A 163 16.28 12.58 -1.71
CA ARG A 163 15.79 13.93 -2.02
C ARG A 163 14.32 13.91 -2.42
N ASN A 164 13.52 14.81 -1.85
CA ASN A 164 12.12 15.02 -2.21
C ASN A 164 11.83 16.52 -2.45
N ASP A 165 11.49 16.90 -3.67
CA ASP A 165 11.21 18.31 -3.99
C ASP A 165 9.78 18.74 -3.61
N ARG A 166 8.74 17.97 -4.00
CA ARG A 166 7.32 18.35 -3.82
C ARG A 166 6.35 17.15 -3.68
N SER A 167 6.87 15.95 -3.43
CA SER A 167 6.03 14.74 -3.38
C SER A 167 5.43 14.50 -2.00
N ILE A 168 4.28 13.83 -2.00
CA ILE A 168 3.62 13.37 -0.78
C ILE A 168 4.18 11.99 -0.46
N VAL A 169 4.64 11.81 0.79
CA VAL A 169 5.14 10.53 1.29
C VAL A 169 4.38 10.21 2.57
N GLU A 170 3.47 9.24 2.49
CA GLU A 170 2.51 8.90 3.55
C GLU A 170 2.50 7.40 3.81
N GLY A 171 2.09 7.00 5.03
CA GLY A 171 2.03 5.57 5.40
C GLY A 171 3.32 4.79 5.15
N SER A 172 4.47 5.47 5.01
CA SER A 172 5.71 4.88 4.52
C SER A 172 6.83 5.03 5.54
N PHE A 173 7.66 3.99 5.67
CA PHE A 173 8.52 3.81 6.83
C PHE A 173 9.93 3.36 6.47
N TRP A 174 10.91 3.69 7.29
CA TRP A 174 12.21 3.02 7.22
C TRP A 174 12.66 2.54 8.59
N ASP A 175 13.45 1.48 8.60
CA ASP A 175 14.09 0.98 9.80
C ASP A 175 15.32 1.84 10.16
N ILE A 176 15.26 2.59 11.25
CA ILE A 176 16.35 3.51 11.67
C ILE A 176 17.59 2.76 12.18
N GLU A 177 17.42 1.53 12.67
CA GLU A 177 18.49 0.74 13.27
C GLU A 177 19.22 -0.04 12.18
N ALA A 178 18.48 -0.65 11.26
CA ALA A 178 19.05 -1.39 10.14
C ALA A 178 19.67 -0.47 9.09
N SER A 179 19.03 0.67 8.80
CA SER A 179 19.56 1.63 7.80
C SER A 179 20.75 2.43 8.32
N GLY A 180 20.89 2.60 9.64
CA GLY A 180 21.85 3.52 10.25
C GLY A 180 21.48 5.00 10.09
N ILE A 181 20.29 5.31 9.55
CA ILE A 181 19.85 6.67 9.23
C ILE A 181 18.64 7.08 10.09
N THR A 182 18.73 8.26 10.71
CA THR A 182 17.69 8.81 11.59
C THR A 182 16.76 9.83 10.92
N SER A 183 17.01 10.20 9.66
CA SER A 183 16.21 11.19 8.93
C SER A 183 15.99 10.81 7.46
N SER A 184 14.99 11.42 6.82
CA SER A 184 14.62 11.15 5.43
C SER A 184 13.88 12.35 4.87
N SER A 185 13.92 12.56 3.55
CA SER A 185 13.15 13.62 2.88
C SER A 185 11.64 13.31 2.78
N GLY A 186 11.20 12.20 3.38
CA GLY A 186 9.80 11.79 3.48
C GLY A 186 9.65 10.46 4.24
N GLY A 187 8.43 10.19 4.72
CA GLY A 187 8.10 9.02 5.53
C GLY A 187 8.47 9.16 7.01
N TYR A 188 8.37 8.07 7.76
CA TYR A 188 8.64 8.05 9.20
C TYR A 188 9.62 6.94 9.61
N GLY A 189 10.64 7.30 10.38
CA GLY A 189 11.58 6.35 10.95
C GLY A 189 10.93 5.51 12.03
N ARG A 190 11.19 4.20 12.01
CA ARG A 190 10.73 3.22 13.00
C ARG A 190 11.89 2.36 13.46
N THR A 191 11.83 1.88 14.70
CA THR A 191 12.79 0.85 15.16
C THR A 191 12.50 -0.48 14.47
N THR A 192 13.47 -1.39 14.45
CA THR A 192 13.30 -2.74 13.90
C THR A 192 12.12 -3.46 14.56
N SER A 193 11.95 -3.30 15.89
CA SER A 193 10.82 -3.88 16.61
C SER A 193 9.47 -3.27 16.17
N GLN A 194 9.39 -1.96 15.94
CA GLN A 194 8.17 -1.33 15.44
C GLN A 194 7.82 -1.80 14.03
N MET A 195 8.82 -2.01 13.17
CA MET A 195 8.64 -2.53 11.81
C MET A 195 8.08 -3.96 11.77
N LYS A 196 8.14 -4.70 12.88
CA LYS A 196 7.62 -6.08 12.99
C LYS A 196 6.25 -6.16 13.67
N SER A 197 5.62 -5.02 13.91
CA SER A 197 4.34 -4.96 14.61
C SER A 197 3.25 -4.33 13.76
N ARG A 198 2.20 -5.09 13.43
CA ARG A 198 1.14 -4.69 12.49
C ARG A 198 0.45 -3.39 12.88
N ARG A 199 0.35 -3.11 14.18
CA ARG A 199 -0.27 -1.89 14.70
C ARG A 199 0.40 -0.60 14.22
N ASN A 200 1.63 -0.67 13.71
CA ASN A 200 2.34 0.48 13.15
C ASN A 200 2.00 0.75 11.68
N TYR A 201 1.17 -0.11 11.08
CA TYR A 201 0.76 -0.10 9.67
C TYR A 201 -0.77 0.02 9.56
N PHE A 202 -1.37 0.91 10.35
CA PHE A 202 -2.82 1.02 10.50
C PHE A 202 -3.56 1.17 9.16
N ASP A 203 -3.04 2.00 8.26
CA ASP A 203 -3.66 2.29 6.96
C ASP A 203 -3.25 1.30 5.84
N TRP A 204 -2.58 0.20 6.17
CA TRP A 204 -2.16 -0.78 5.17
C TRP A 204 -3.20 -1.88 4.98
N ASN A 205 -3.41 -2.28 3.72
CA ASN A 205 -4.32 -3.37 3.39
C ASN A 205 -3.71 -4.74 3.70
N PHE A 206 -4.02 -5.28 4.88
CA PHE A 206 -3.64 -6.64 5.30
C PHE A 206 -4.61 -7.76 4.86
N PHE A 207 -5.60 -7.44 4.04
CA PHE A 207 -6.59 -8.40 3.53
C PHE A 207 -6.14 -9.06 2.22
N SER A 208 -5.51 -8.28 1.33
CA SER A 208 -5.13 -8.76 0.00
C SER A 208 -3.75 -8.31 -0.48
N VAL A 209 -3.16 -7.26 0.10
CA VAL A 209 -1.85 -6.75 -0.34
C VAL A 209 -0.73 -7.24 0.55
N TRP A 210 -0.83 -6.98 1.86
CA TRP A 210 0.21 -7.25 2.84
C TRP A 210 -0.16 -8.38 3.81
N TRP A 211 0.83 -9.13 4.28
CA TRP A 211 0.72 -10.00 5.44
C TRP A 211 1.93 -9.80 6.36
N ILE A 212 1.81 -10.17 7.63
CA ILE A 212 2.91 -10.03 8.60
C ILE A 212 2.87 -11.18 9.61
N ASP A 213 4.03 -11.76 9.92
CA ASP A 213 4.24 -12.65 11.08
C ASP A 213 4.72 -11.79 12.25
N GLU A 214 3.79 -11.41 13.13
CA GLU A 214 3.99 -10.47 14.24
C GLU A 214 5.24 -10.82 15.06
N ASP A 215 6.01 -9.79 15.41
CA ASP A 215 7.26 -9.84 16.18
C ASP A 215 8.42 -10.61 15.51
N ARG A 216 8.19 -11.26 14.37
CA ARG A 216 9.19 -12.07 13.66
C ARG A 216 9.72 -11.39 12.41
N ASP A 217 8.81 -10.96 11.53
CA ASP A 217 9.14 -10.43 10.21
C ASP A 217 8.46 -9.09 9.95
N GLN A 218 9.00 -8.32 9.01
CA GLN A 218 8.35 -7.13 8.48
C GLN A 218 7.18 -7.50 7.54
N PRO A 219 6.26 -6.58 7.22
CA PRO A 219 5.19 -6.88 6.27
C PRO A 219 5.73 -7.36 4.93
N ARG A 220 5.14 -8.41 4.36
CA ARG A 220 5.47 -8.94 3.03
C ARG A 220 4.24 -8.96 2.15
N LEU A 221 4.44 -8.89 0.84
CA LEU A 221 3.37 -8.91 -0.14
C LEU A 221 2.79 -10.32 -0.25
N TYR A 222 1.47 -10.44 -0.32
CA TYR A 222 0.80 -11.75 -0.39
C TYR A 222 1.16 -12.57 -1.63
N TRP A 223 1.50 -11.91 -2.74
CA TRP A 223 1.89 -12.61 -3.96
C TRP A 223 3.28 -13.25 -3.87
N GLU A 224 4.08 -12.92 -2.85
CA GLU A 224 5.42 -13.49 -2.67
C GLU A 224 5.38 -14.99 -2.36
N PRO A 225 6.41 -15.74 -2.81
CA PRO A 225 6.60 -17.11 -2.37
C PRO A 225 6.70 -17.23 -0.85
N GLY A 226 5.97 -18.19 -0.28
CA GLY A 226 5.97 -18.49 1.15
C GLY A 226 4.98 -17.67 1.98
N SER A 227 4.11 -16.89 1.35
CA SER A 227 2.98 -16.25 2.03
C SER A 227 2.03 -17.31 2.64
N PRO A 228 1.37 -17.00 3.77
CA PRO A 228 0.32 -17.84 4.30
C PRO A 228 -0.86 -17.88 3.32
N PRO A 229 -1.71 -18.92 3.38
CA PRO A 229 -2.96 -18.91 2.65
C PRO A 229 -3.74 -17.63 2.96
N GLN A 230 -4.27 -17.00 1.91
CA GLN A 230 -5.11 -15.83 2.09
C GLN A 230 -6.28 -16.18 3.01
N LYS A 231 -6.59 -15.29 3.95
CA LYS A 231 -7.69 -15.51 4.89
C LYS A 231 -9.00 -15.61 4.12
N SER A 232 -9.82 -16.58 4.50
CA SER A 232 -11.23 -16.63 4.12
C SER A 232 -12.08 -16.06 5.25
N PHE A 233 -13.32 -15.68 4.92
CA PHE A 233 -14.31 -15.35 5.93
C PHE A 233 -14.40 -16.47 6.98
N SER A 234 -14.40 -16.11 8.27
CA SER A 234 -14.32 -17.07 9.37
C SER A 234 -15.68 -17.61 9.84
N GLY A 235 -16.77 -16.99 9.40
CA GLY A 235 -18.13 -17.38 9.77
C GLY A 235 -18.77 -18.42 8.86
N GLU A 236 -20.06 -18.66 9.07
CA GLU A 236 -20.86 -19.58 8.27
C GLU A 236 -21.29 -18.96 6.94
N GLY A 237 -21.64 -19.80 5.97
CA GLY A 237 -22.11 -19.38 4.65
C GLY A 237 -21.04 -19.45 3.56
N LEU A 238 -21.44 -19.14 2.33
CA LEU A 238 -20.58 -19.16 1.15
C LEU A 238 -20.53 -17.80 0.41
N GLY A 239 -21.14 -16.76 0.98
CA GLY A 239 -21.19 -15.43 0.36
C GLY A 239 -22.11 -15.32 -0.85
N THR A 240 -23.00 -16.29 -1.05
CA THR A 240 -23.93 -16.32 -2.21
C THR A 240 -25.32 -15.84 -1.81
N GLU A 241 -26.17 -15.51 -2.79
CA GLU A 241 -27.57 -15.12 -2.53
C GLU A 241 -28.34 -16.14 -1.68
N VAL A 242 -28.17 -17.44 -1.96
CA VAL A 242 -28.87 -18.52 -1.24
C VAL A 242 -28.16 -18.98 0.03
N SER A 243 -26.90 -18.60 0.21
CA SER A 243 -26.08 -18.93 1.36
C SER A 243 -25.13 -17.76 1.66
N PRO A 244 -25.67 -16.65 2.18
CA PRO A 244 -24.88 -15.47 2.49
C PRO A 244 -23.95 -15.78 3.68
N TYR A 245 -22.86 -15.04 3.78
CA TYR A 245 -22.00 -15.07 4.95
C TYR A 245 -22.74 -14.52 6.18
N ILE A 246 -22.64 -15.21 7.31
CA ILE A 246 -23.30 -14.80 8.56
C ILE A 246 -22.28 -14.12 9.47
N VAL A 247 -22.51 -12.84 9.76
CA VAL A 247 -21.66 -12.00 10.61
C VAL A 247 -22.25 -11.94 12.02
N THR A 248 -21.57 -12.53 12.99
CA THR A 248 -21.98 -12.61 14.41
C THR A 248 -21.03 -11.90 15.36
N ASN A 249 -19.89 -11.38 14.88
CA ASN A 249 -18.92 -10.67 15.70
C ASN A 249 -18.14 -9.62 14.89
N VAL A 250 -17.44 -8.74 15.59
CA VAL A 250 -16.68 -7.62 15.01
C VAL A 250 -15.56 -8.09 14.08
N THR A 251 -14.90 -9.22 14.39
CA THR A 251 -13.87 -9.80 13.51
C THR A 251 -14.47 -10.12 12.14
N GLN A 252 -15.62 -10.80 12.11
CA GLN A 252 -16.33 -11.14 10.87
C GLN A 252 -16.83 -9.90 10.12
N LEU A 253 -17.23 -8.84 10.83
CA LEU A 253 -17.61 -7.58 10.19
C LEU A 253 -16.43 -6.96 9.42
N VAL A 254 -15.24 -6.98 10.01
CA VAL A 254 -14.03 -6.47 9.34
C VAL A 254 -13.59 -7.40 8.20
N GLU A 255 -13.80 -8.72 8.34
CA GLU A 255 -13.53 -9.72 7.30
C GLU A 255 -14.37 -9.56 6.02
N ILE A 256 -15.40 -8.72 6.00
CA ILE A 256 -16.09 -8.34 4.75
C ILE A 256 -15.10 -7.78 3.72
N ASN A 257 -14.02 -7.15 4.18
CA ASN A 257 -12.92 -6.71 3.32
C ASN A 257 -12.18 -7.84 2.58
N LEU A 258 -12.37 -9.11 2.95
CA LEU A 258 -11.80 -10.26 2.22
C LEU A 258 -12.55 -10.55 0.92
N ASP A 259 -13.85 -10.25 0.83
CA ASP A 259 -14.66 -10.44 -0.37
C ASP A 259 -15.77 -9.37 -0.44
N LEU A 260 -15.47 -8.28 -1.15
CA LEU A 260 -16.38 -7.14 -1.30
C LEU A 260 -17.55 -7.39 -2.28
N THR A 261 -17.60 -8.56 -2.91
CA THR A 261 -18.63 -8.93 -3.90
C THR A 261 -19.68 -9.90 -3.33
N ALA A 262 -19.38 -10.50 -2.18
CA ALA A 262 -20.24 -11.48 -1.53
C ALA A 262 -21.46 -10.85 -0.83
N ASN A 263 -22.45 -11.71 -0.54
CA ASN A 263 -23.63 -11.35 0.24
C ASN A 263 -23.43 -11.69 1.72
N TYR A 264 -23.84 -10.78 2.59
CA TYR A 264 -23.65 -10.82 4.03
C TYR A 264 -24.98 -10.55 4.74
N ILE A 265 -25.18 -11.27 5.85
CA ILE A 265 -26.27 -11.00 6.79
C ILE A 265 -25.73 -10.87 8.20
N LEU A 266 -26.29 -9.96 8.99
CA LEU A 266 -26.04 -9.97 10.44
C LEU A 266 -26.80 -11.14 11.09
N GLY A 267 -26.08 -11.91 11.90
CA GLY A 267 -26.65 -12.92 12.78
C GLY A 267 -26.87 -12.45 14.22
N ASP A 268 -26.17 -11.37 14.62
CA ASP A 268 -26.26 -10.76 15.96
C ASP A 268 -26.02 -9.24 15.87
N SER A 269 -26.40 -8.52 16.92
CA SER A 269 -26.00 -7.12 17.12
C SER A 269 -24.52 -7.03 17.51
N LEU A 270 -23.82 -6.01 17.01
CA LEU A 270 -22.38 -5.83 17.16
C LEU A 270 -22.04 -4.56 17.93
N ASP A 271 -21.09 -4.64 18.86
CA ASP A 271 -20.54 -3.49 19.59
C ASP A 271 -19.05 -3.33 19.23
N LEU A 272 -18.71 -2.22 18.57
CA LEU A 272 -17.36 -1.95 18.06
C LEU A 272 -16.39 -1.43 19.12
N THR A 273 -16.80 -1.29 20.38
CA THR A 273 -15.88 -1.01 21.50
C THR A 273 -14.98 -2.19 21.86
N VAL A 274 -15.33 -3.40 21.41
CA VAL A 274 -14.56 -4.61 21.72
C VAL A 274 -13.22 -4.57 20.98
N PRO A 275 -12.07 -4.58 21.68
CA PRO A 275 -10.76 -4.61 21.02
C PRO A 275 -10.63 -5.88 20.19
N THR A 276 -10.43 -5.75 18.89
CA THR A 276 -10.04 -6.87 18.04
C THR A 276 -8.61 -6.65 17.56
N SER A 277 -7.89 -7.72 17.22
CA SER A 277 -6.58 -7.62 16.56
C SER A 277 -6.65 -6.96 15.18
N LEU A 278 -7.85 -6.64 14.69
CA LEU A 278 -8.12 -5.97 13.43
C LEU A 278 -8.45 -4.48 13.60
N ILE A 279 -8.72 -4.00 14.83
CA ILE A 279 -8.96 -2.60 15.17
C ILE A 279 -7.70 -2.07 15.88
N VAL A 280 -7.01 -1.10 15.28
CA VAL A 280 -5.73 -0.57 15.77
C VAL A 280 -5.94 0.82 16.36
N GLY A 281 -5.82 0.95 17.69
CA GLY A 281 -6.43 2.10 18.36
C GLY A 281 -7.95 2.01 18.27
N GLU A 282 -8.72 2.91 18.84
CA GLU A 282 -10.20 2.81 18.79
C GLU A 282 -10.78 2.99 17.37
N ASP A 283 -9.93 3.20 16.35
CA ASP A 283 -10.27 3.61 14.98
C ASP A 283 -10.58 2.40 14.07
N PHE A 284 -11.82 2.35 13.58
CA PHE A 284 -12.31 1.32 12.68
C PHE A 284 -11.80 1.56 11.24
N LEU A 285 -11.39 0.49 10.57
CA LEU A 285 -11.08 0.51 9.14
C LEU A 285 -12.37 0.26 8.34
N PRO A 286 -12.85 1.25 7.54
CA PRO A 286 -14.10 1.08 6.79
C PRO A 286 -14.10 -0.16 5.88
N ILE A 287 -15.28 -0.75 5.71
CA ILE A 287 -15.51 -1.77 4.69
C ILE A 287 -15.43 -1.12 3.31
N ALA A 288 -14.72 -1.73 2.36
CA ALA A 288 -14.49 -1.12 1.04
C ALA A 288 -13.85 0.28 1.17
N TRP A 289 -12.90 0.38 2.10
CA TRP A 289 -11.95 1.48 2.07
C TRP A 289 -10.91 1.21 0.98
N ASP A 290 -10.73 2.18 0.10
CA ASP A 290 -9.63 2.25 -0.86
C ASP A 290 -8.54 3.14 -0.28
N GLU A 291 -7.29 2.70 -0.38
CA GLU A 291 -6.16 3.58 -0.14
C GLU A 291 -6.30 4.73 -1.13
N SER A 292 -6.15 5.99 -0.69
CA SER A 292 -6.09 7.13 -1.60
C SER A 292 -4.80 7.04 -2.43
N SER A 293 -4.77 6.09 -3.36
CA SER A 293 -3.67 5.77 -4.25
C SER A 293 -3.50 6.86 -5.32
N GLY A 294 -4.31 7.93 -5.29
CA GLY A 294 -4.45 8.95 -6.32
C GLY A 294 -4.86 8.42 -7.70
N LEU A 295 -4.92 7.09 -7.89
CA LEU A 295 -5.26 6.44 -9.16
C LEU A 295 -6.76 6.42 -9.47
N GLY A 296 -7.58 7.07 -8.64
CA GLY A 296 -9.04 7.01 -8.69
C GLY A 296 -9.56 5.81 -7.89
N HIS A 297 -10.58 6.06 -7.08
CA HIS A 297 -11.14 5.19 -6.02
C HIS A 297 -11.86 3.93 -6.54
N GLN A 298 -11.34 3.26 -7.56
CA GLN A 298 -12.03 2.21 -8.32
C GLN A 298 -11.53 0.79 -7.98
N GLU A 299 -10.55 0.62 -7.09
CA GLU A 299 -9.99 -0.72 -6.83
C GLU A 299 -10.64 -1.45 -5.64
N ARG A 300 -11.37 -0.77 -4.73
CA ARG A 300 -12.09 -1.41 -3.61
C ARG A 300 -13.49 -0.84 -3.36
N THR A 301 -14.45 -1.20 -4.22
CA THR A 301 -15.89 -0.94 -4.00
C THR A 301 -16.59 -2.17 -3.40
N PHE A 302 -17.51 -1.96 -2.46
CA PHE A 302 -18.45 -3.00 -2.05
C PHE A 302 -19.58 -3.06 -3.07
N THR A 303 -19.80 -4.24 -3.66
CA THR A 303 -20.77 -4.49 -4.74
C THR A 303 -21.78 -5.59 -4.38
N GLY A 304 -21.62 -6.22 -3.22
CA GLY A 304 -22.51 -7.26 -2.73
C GLY A 304 -23.77 -6.75 -2.03
N GLU A 305 -24.45 -7.65 -1.32
CA GLU A 305 -25.58 -7.33 -0.45
C GLU A 305 -25.18 -7.40 1.03
N PHE A 306 -25.62 -6.42 1.84
CA PHE A 306 -25.48 -6.44 3.29
C PHE A 306 -26.84 -6.23 3.95
N ASP A 307 -27.40 -7.29 4.53
CA ASP A 307 -28.67 -7.23 5.27
C ASP A 307 -28.42 -7.29 6.78
N GLY A 308 -28.66 -6.17 7.46
CA GLY A 308 -28.57 -6.08 8.91
C GLY A 308 -29.65 -6.87 9.66
N ARG A 309 -30.71 -7.34 8.99
CA ARG A 309 -31.85 -8.07 9.57
C ARG A 309 -32.47 -7.40 10.80
N GLY A 310 -32.31 -6.07 10.93
CA GLY A 310 -32.76 -5.27 12.06
C GLY A 310 -31.82 -5.28 13.29
N HIS A 311 -30.69 -5.98 13.23
CA HIS A 311 -29.65 -5.92 14.25
C HIS A 311 -28.96 -4.55 14.27
N SER A 312 -28.39 -4.22 15.42
CA SER A 312 -27.64 -2.97 15.61
C SER A 312 -26.13 -3.17 15.42
N ILE A 313 -25.47 -2.15 14.90
CA ILE A 313 -24.01 -1.99 14.94
C ILE A 313 -23.76 -0.73 15.76
N SER A 314 -23.12 -0.86 16.90
CA SER A 314 -22.97 0.21 17.87
C SER A 314 -21.52 0.66 18.02
N ASN A 315 -21.33 1.92 18.42
CA ASN A 315 -20.04 2.48 18.84
C ASN A 315 -18.96 2.52 17.75
N LEU A 316 -19.36 2.77 16.49
CA LEU A 316 -18.42 3.00 15.39
C LEU A 316 -17.61 4.27 15.66
N PHE A 317 -16.30 4.14 15.83
CA PHE A 317 -15.37 5.27 15.86
C PHE A 317 -14.46 5.24 14.64
N ILE A 318 -14.43 6.33 13.88
CA ILE A 318 -13.45 6.57 12.81
C ILE A 318 -12.80 7.92 13.09
N GLY A 319 -11.51 7.90 13.44
CA GLY A 319 -10.82 9.03 14.03
C GLY A 319 -9.92 9.83 13.09
N SER A 320 -9.67 9.31 11.88
CA SER A 320 -8.68 9.89 10.96
C SER A 320 -9.20 11.13 10.21
N PRO A 321 -8.75 12.35 10.54
CA PRO A 321 -9.31 13.59 9.97
C PRO A 321 -8.92 13.82 8.51
N THR A 322 -7.98 13.05 7.97
CA THR A 322 -7.51 13.14 6.58
C THR A 322 -8.01 11.99 5.71
N ARG A 323 -8.77 11.05 6.27
CA ARG A 323 -9.28 9.89 5.53
C ARG A 323 -10.57 10.27 4.80
N ASP A 324 -10.53 10.25 3.48
CA ASP A 324 -11.75 10.37 2.67
C ASP A 324 -12.59 9.09 2.81
N TYR A 325 -13.90 9.17 2.49
CA TYR A 325 -14.82 8.02 2.52
C TYR A 325 -15.02 7.47 3.95
N GLY A 326 -15.16 8.35 4.94
CA GLY A 326 -15.44 7.96 6.32
C GLY A 326 -16.85 7.39 6.46
N GLY A 327 -16.98 6.16 6.95
CA GLY A 327 -18.25 5.50 7.28
C GLY A 327 -18.04 4.02 7.59
N LEU A 328 -19.09 3.30 8.02
CA LEU A 328 -19.01 1.83 8.16
C LEU A 328 -18.58 1.20 6.83
N PHE A 329 -19.20 1.65 5.74
CA PHE A 329 -18.75 1.42 4.37
C PHE A 329 -18.09 2.68 3.82
N GLY A 330 -16.91 2.54 3.20
CA GLY A 330 -16.23 3.64 2.53
C GLY A 330 -16.92 3.97 1.21
N PHE A 331 -16.82 3.06 0.24
CA PHE A 331 -17.42 3.21 -1.08
C PHE A 331 -18.26 1.97 -1.44
N ILE A 332 -19.55 2.17 -1.68
CA ILE A 332 -20.45 1.19 -2.29
C ILE A 332 -20.79 1.53 -3.75
N GLU A 333 -20.76 0.53 -4.62
CA GLU A 333 -21.10 0.64 -6.04
C GLU A 333 -22.04 -0.50 -6.46
N GLU A 334 -23.19 -0.18 -7.06
CA GLU A 334 -24.19 -1.18 -7.49
C GLU A 334 -24.60 -2.20 -6.38
N ALA A 335 -24.41 -1.84 -5.12
CA ALA A 335 -24.65 -2.68 -3.96
C ALA A 335 -26.06 -2.51 -3.39
N THR A 336 -26.43 -3.39 -2.45
CA THR A 336 -27.60 -3.21 -1.59
C THR A 336 -27.20 -3.27 -0.13
N ILE A 337 -27.47 -2.21 0.63
CA ILE A 337 -27.39 -2.20 2.10
C ILE A 337 -28.81 -2.07 2.64
N GLN A 338 -29.25 -3.00 3.48
CA GLN A 338 -30.60 -2.96 4.03
C GLN A 338 -30.69 -3.35 5.50
N ASN A 339 -31.72 -2.84 6.19
CA ASN A 339 -32.09 -3.20 7.56
C ASN A 339 -30.95 -3.05 8.60
N VAL A 340 -30.06 -2.07 8.41
CA VAL A 340 -28.93 -1.79 9.33
C VAL A 340 -29.30 -0.69 10.31
N ASN A 341 -29.11 -0.92 11.61
CA ASN A 341 -29.28 0.09 12.64
C ASN A 341 -27.92 0.50 13.22
N LEU A 342 -27.40 1.68 12.84
CA LEU A 342 -26.15 2.22 13.37
C LEU A 342 -26.42 3.08 14.61
N GLU A 343 -25.78 2.77 15.74
CA GLU A 343 -26.04 3.44 17.03
C GLU A 343 -24.74 3.97 17.67
N GLY A 344 -24.74 5.21 18.16
CA GLY A 344 -23.63 5.76 18.94
C GLY A 344 -22.30 5.88 18.18
N PHE A 345 -22.31 6.41 16.96
CA PHE A 345 -21.10 6.56 16.14
C PHE A 345 -20.45 7.96 16.21
N ASP A 346 -19.12 8.02 16.07
CA ASP A 346 -18.32 9.24 15.82
C ASP A 346 -17.40 8.97 14.62
N VAL A 347 -17.73 9.55 13.48
CA VAL A 347 -17.00 9.36 12.22
C VAL A 347 -16.43 10.70 11.79
N ARG A 348 -15.10 10.75 11.69
CA ARG A 348 -14.31 11.90 11.24
C ARG A 348 -13.57 11.50 9.96
N GLY A 349 -13.45 12.44 9.02
CA GLY A 349 -12.80 12.20 7.73
C GLY A 349 -12.58 13.49 6.96
N GLY A 350 -11.91 13.36 5.81
CA GLY A 350 -11.65 14.43 4.85
C GLY A 350 -12.89 14.72 4.00
N GLU A 351 -12.91 14.18 2.78
CA GLU A 351 -14.04 14.24 1.85
C GLU A 351 -14.97 13.01 1.99
N TYR A 352 -16.26 13.18 1.67
CA TYR A 352 -17.27 12.10 1.64
C TYR A 352 -17.42 11.34 2.97
N VAL A 353 -18.00 11.99 3.98
CA VAL A 353 -18.18 11.41 5.32
C VAL A 353 -19.67 11.17 5.62
N GLY A 354 -20.01 9.95 6.03
CA GLY A 354 -21.34 9.57 6.50
C GLY A 354 -21.27 8.38 7.46
N GLY A 355 -22.20 8.29 8.42
CA GLY A 355 -22.14 7.23 9.44
C GLY A 355 -22.16 5.81 8.85
N LEU A 356 -23.14 5.52 7.99
CA LEU A 356 -23.26 4.21 7.35
C LEU A 356 -22.37 4.06 6.11
N CYS A 357 -22.27 5.11 5.29
CA CYS A 357 -21.57 5.07 4.01
C CYS A 357 -20.93 6.43 3.71
N GLY A 358 -19.66 6.44 3.28
CA GLY A 358 -18.97 7.64 2.82
C GLY A 358 -19.42 8.08 1.41
N TYR A 359 -19.42 7.16 0.45
CA TYR A 359 -19.82 7.41 -0.94
C TYR A 359 -20.63 6.26 -1.52
N ASN A 360 -21.77 6.60 -2.13
CA ASN A 360 -22.68 5.66 -2.78
C ASN A 360 -22.79 6.02 -4.27
N ASP A 361 -22.34 5.11 -5.14
CA ASP A 361 -22.62 5.15 -6.58
C ASP A 361 -23.59 4.05 -6.96
N LYS A 362 -24.70 4.41 -7.61
CA LYS A 362 -25.71 3.47 -8.16
C LYS A 362 -26.20 2.37 -7.19
N SER A 363 -26.05 2.53 -5.87
CA SER A 363 -26.40 1.51 -4.86
C SER A 363 -27.70 1.83 -4.14
N VAL A 364 -28.33 0.81 -3.56
CA VAL A 364 -29.57 0.93 -2.79
C VAL A 364 -29.28 0.89 -1.30
N VAL A 365 -29.79 1.88 -0.54
CA VAL A 365 -29.81 1.87 0.92
C VAL A 365 -31.26 1.88 1.39
N LEU A 366 -31.71 0.80 2.04
CA LEU A 366 -33.13 0.56 2.34
C LEU A 366 -33.36 0.21 3.81
N SER A 367 -34.32 0.87 4.46
CA SER A 367 -34.72 0.55 5.85
C SER A 367 -33.55 0.59 6.86
N CYS A 368 -32.55 1.44 6.60
CA CYS A 368 -31.43 1.66 7.52
C CYS A 368 -31.70 2.87 8.42
N SER A 369 -31.12 2.86 9.62
CA SER A 369 -31.17 3.97 10.55
C SER A 369 -29.77 4.28 11.10
N ALA A 370 -29.54 5.54 11.47
CA ALA A 370 -28.32 5.98 12.11
C ALA A 370 -28.69 6.96 13.23
N SER A 371 -28.27 6.68 14.46
CA SER A 371 -28.54 7.50 15.63
C SER A 371 -27.27 7.71 16.44
N THR A 372 -27.09 8.94 16.95
CA THR A 372 -25.97 9.27 17.85
C THR A 372 -26.54 9.55 19.24
N SER A 373 -25.84 9.11 20.29
CA SER A 373 -26.03 9.65 21.63
C SER A 373 -25.20 10.92 21.75
N LEU A 374 -25.87 12.07 21.88
CA LEU A 374 -25.22 13.36 22.21
C LEU A 374 -24.57 13.24 23.60
N HIS A 375 -23.27 12.94 23.65
CA HIS A 375 -22.46 13.24 24.83
C HIS A 375 -22.03 14.70 24.69
N GLY A 376 -22.83 15.61 25.24
CA GLY A 376 -22.48 17.02 25.34
C GLY A 376 -21.29 17.21 26.28
N GLU A 377 -20.28 17.95 25.83
CA GLU A 377 -19.31 18.63 26.71
C GLU A 377 -19.81 20.03 27.09
#